data_AF-A0AAT9LA61-F1
#
_entry.id   AF-A0AAT9LA61-F1
#
_cell.length_a   1.000
_cell.length_b   1.000
_cell.length_c   1.000
_cell.angle_alpha   90.00
_cell.angle_beta   90.00
_cell.angle_gamma   90.00
#
_symmetry.space_group_name_H-M   'P 1'
#
loop_
_entity.id
_entity.type
_entity.pdbx_description
1 polymer ?
#
loop_
_entity_poly.entity_id
_entity_poly.type
_entity_poly.pdbx_seq_one_letter_code
_entity_poly.pdbx_strand_id
1 'polypeptide(L)'
;MTTGSNKIILGGLEVGPEDPAPSALVAVSYSTRDAAEKAARMILSLQNGTKPFKSGPPVYVGDTRIRVALTRDLRSDDVLCEVSIKVNPKHLTYWFYAACRVPKGELDTFLELFEFRKCYVFTVAHGQTVLVETLNLIKYTIDRRGV
;
A
#
# COMPACT_ATOMS: atom_id res chain seq x y z
N MET A 1 -18.21 -18.82 -10.10
CA MET A 1 -16.75 -18.68 -9.92
C MET A 1 -16.49 -17.29 -9.38
N THR A 2 -16.34 -17.14 -8.06
CA THR A 2 -15.98 -15.87 -7.44
C THR A 2 -14.55 -15.55 -7.82
N THR A 3 -14.36 -14.63 -8.76
CA THR A 3 -13.10 -13.91 -8.92
C THR A 3 -12.75 -13.33 -7.55
N GLY A 4 -11.79 -13.93 -6.85
CA GLY A 4 -11.39 -13.48 -5.51
C GLY A 4 -10.97 -12.02 -5.61
N SER A 5 -11.79 -11.11 -5.08
CA SER A 5 -11.52 -9.69 -5.09
C SER A 5 -10.25 -9.44 -4.27
N ASN A 6 -9.38 -8.55 -4.77
CA ASN A 6 -8.20 -8.13 -4.04
C ASN A 6 -8.64 -7.55 -2.69
N LYS A 7 -7.90 -7.87 -1.62
CA LYS A 7 -8.11 -7.30 -0.28
C LYS A 7 -7.02 -6.28 0.01
N ILE A 8 -7.33 -5.23 0.76
CA ILE A 8 -6.31 -4.32 1.30
C ILE A 8 -6.11 -4.69 2.77
N ILE A 9 -4.86 -4.86 3.16
CA ILE A 9 -4.41 -5.10 4.53
C ILE A 9 -3.89 -3.77 5.06
N LEU A 10 -4.44 -3.33 6.18
CA LEU A 10 -3.92 -2.24 7.00
C LEU A 10 -3.24 -2.84 8.23
N GLY A 11 -2.03 -2.40 8.56
CA GLY A 11 -1.34 -2.92 9.73
C GLY A 11 -0.01 -2.25 10.01
N GLY A 12 0.81 -2.89 10.83
CA GLY A 12 2.20 -2.54 11.07
C GLY A 12 3.13 -3.55 10.40
N LEU A 13 4.27 -3.08 9.91
CA LEU A 13 5.38 -3.94 9.48
C LEU A 13 6.60 -3.70 10.35
N GLU A 14 7.01 -4.74 11.06
CA GLU A 14 8.30 -4.81 11.73
C GLU A 14 9.34 -5.33 10.72
N VAL A 15 10.34 -4.52 10.40
CA VAL A 15 11.34 -4.87 9.37
C VAL A 15 12.50 -5.69 9.97
N GLY A 16 12.54 -5.87 11.30
CA GLY A 16 13.47 -6.73 11.99
C GLY A 16 13.38 -6.60 13.51
N PRO A 17 14.05 -7.48 14.26
CA PRO A 17 13.96 -7.58 15.73
C PRO A 17 14.50 -6.35 16.48
N GLU A 18 15.19 -5.45 15.78
CA GLU A 18 15.70 -4.18 16.32
C GLU A 18 14.87 -2.97 15.87
N ASP A 19 13.75 -3.15 15.17
CA ASP A 19 12.86 -2.03 14.85
C ASP A 19 12.00 -1.72 16.09
N PRO A 20 12.34 -0.69 16.90
CA PRO A 20 11.68 -0.47 18.17
C PRO A 20 10.24 0.01 18.00
N ALA A 21 9.80 0.30 16.76
CA ALA A 21 8.39 0.51 16.48
C ALA A 21 8.05 0.31 14.98
N PRO A 22 7.09 -0.56 14.67
CA PRO A 22 6.75 -0.94 13.31
C PRO A 22 6.28 0.24 12.46
N SER A 23 6.51 0.15 11.14
CA SER A 23 6.04 1.15 10.17
C SER A 23 4.59 0.88 9.74
N ALA A 24 3.79 1.93 9.54
CA ALA A 24 2.41 1.81 9.06
C ALA A 24 2.38 1.24 7.63
N LEU A 25 1.77 0.06 7.48
CA LEU A 25 1.75 -0.76 6.28
C LEU A 25 0.38 -0.74 5.60
N VAL A 26 0.40 -0.54 4.28
CA VAL A 26 -0.73 -0.86 3.39
C VAL A 26 -0.25 -1.94 2.41
N ALA A 27 -0.98 -3.05 2.30
CA ALA A 27 -0.68 -4.08 1.30
C ALA A 27 -1.93 -4.46 0.50
N VAL A 28 -1.79 -4.63 -0.81
CA VAL A 28 -2.85 -5.24 -1.65
C VAL A 28 -2.60 -6.74 -1.73
N SER A 29 -3.48 -7.53 -1.15
CA SER A 29 -3.46 -8.99 -1.15
C SER A 29 -4.23 -9.54 -2.34
N TYR A 30 -3.53 -10.34 -3.15
CA TYR A 30 -4.07 -11.00 -4.35
C TYR A 30 -4.45 -12.45 -4.04
N SER A 31 -5.43 -12.95 -4.81
CA SER A 31 -5.93 -14.32 -4.71
C SER A 31 -4.90 -15.38 -5.11
N THR A 32 -3.89 -15.03 -5.91
CA THR A 32 -2.78 -15.93 -6.29
C THR A 32 -1.44 -15.24 -6.16
N ARG A 33 -0.39 -16.03 -5.89
CA ARG A 33 0.99 -15.55 -5.85
C ARG A 33 1.44 -14.94 -7.17
N ASP A 34 1.16 -15.59 -8.30
CA ASP A 34 1.51 -15.08 -9.64
C ASP A 34 0.89 -13.72 -9.92
N ALA A 35 -0.37 -13.50 -9.51
CA ALA A 35 -1.02 -12.20 -9.65
C ALA A 35 -0.34 -11.13 -8.78
N ALA A 36 0.03 -11.48 -7.55
CA ALA A 36 0.80 -10.60 -6.66
C ALA A 36 2.18 -10.26 -7.27
N GLU A 37 2.91 -11.25 -7.79
CA GLU A 37 4.22 -11.04 -8.41
C GLU A 37 4.14 -10.19 -9.68
N LYS A 38 3.12 -10.42 -10.52
CA LYS A 38 2.87 -9.59 -11.70
C LYS A 38 2.56 -8.14 -11.31
N ALA A 39 1.75 -7.94 -10.27
CA ALA A 39 1.46 -6.62 -9.74
C ALA A 39 2.72 -5.94 -9.18
N ALA A 40 3.52 -6.67 -8.38
CA ALA A 40 4.80 -6.19 -7.83
C ALA A 40 5.74 -5.69 -8.94
N ARG A 41 5.98 -6.51 -9.97
CA ARG A 41 6.83 -6.14 -11.11
C ARG A 41 6.29 -4.93 -11.87
N MET A 42 4.97 -4.85 -12.04
CA MET A 42 4.32 -3.71 -12.67
C MET A 42 4.54 -2.44 -11.83
N ILE A 43 4.29 -2.48 -10.53
CA ILE A 43 4.51 -1.35 -9.61
C ILE A 43 5.97 -0.87 -9.66
N LEU A 44 6.93 -1.81 -9.63
CA LEU A 44 8.36 -1.50 -9.76
C LEU A 44 8.66 -0.76 -11.08
N SER A 45 8.07 -1.19 -12.20
CA SER A 45 8.29 -0.54 -13.50
C SER A 45 7.79 0.91 -13.57
N LEU A 46 6.91 1.31 -12.64
CA LEU A 46 6.35 2.65 -12.54
C LEU A 46 7.11 3.55 -11.55
N GLN A 47 8.12 3.02 -10.85
CA GLN A 47 8.91 3.81 -9.93
C GLN A 47 9.90 4.68 -10.69
N ASN A 48 9.72 6.00 -10.59
CA ASN A 48 10.59 6.98 -11.24
C ASN A 48 11.51 7.65 -10.20
N GLY A 49 12.14 6.84 -9.34
CA GLY A 49 12.99 7.31 -8.24
C GLY A 49 14.45 6.90 -8.41
N THR A 50 15.34 7.53 -7.64
CA THR A 50 16.75 7.12 -7.53
C THR A 50 16.86 6.01 -6.50
N LYS A 51 17.58 4.91 -6.82
CA LYS A 51 18.00 3.93 -5.81
C LYS A 51 19.10 4.60 -4.97
N PRO A 52 18.86 4.99 -3.71
CA PRO A 52 19.79 5.80 -2.93
C PRO A 52 21.05 5.02 -2.56
N PHE A 53 20.96 3.68 -2.52
CA PHE A 53 22.08 2.80 -2.20
C PHE A 53 22.28 1.77 -3.31
N LYS A 54 23.53 1.58 -3.77
CA LYS A 54 23.85 0.54 -4.77
C LYS A 54 23.62 -0.86 -4.20
N SER A 55 24.04 -1.09 -2.95
CA SER A 55 23.79 -2.31 -2.17
C SER A 55 22.50 -2.17 -1.36
N GLY A 56 21.85 -3.31 -1.08
CA GLY A 56 20.60 -3.37 -0.31
C GLY A 56 19.32 -3.46 -1.17
N PRO A 57 18.17 -3.68 -0.51
CA PRO A 57 16.88 -3.85 -1.16
C PRO A 57 16.57 -2.63 -2.06
N PRO A 58 16.01 -2.83 -3.27
CA PRO A 58 15.53 -1.73 -4.10
C PRO A 58 14.47 -0.89 -3.37
N VAL A 59 14.91 0.17 -2.70
CA VAL A 59 14.09 1.24 -2.13
C VAL A 59 14.27 2.45 -3.04
N TYR A 60 13.24 2.85 -3.77
CA TYR A 60 13.32 4.00 -4.66
C TYR A 60 12.73 5.23 -3.96
N VAL A 61 13.54 6.27 -3.81
CA VAL A 61 13.13 7.54 -3.21
C VAL A 61 12.88 8.53 -4.34
N GLY A 62 11.67 9.07 -4.40
CA GLY A 62 11.23 10.01 -5.44
C GLY A 62 9.96 9.53 -6.15
N ASP A 63 8.83 10.13 -5.77
CA ASP A 63 7.56 10.22 -6.51
C ASP A 63 7.07 8.99 -7.27
N THR A 64 6.87 7.88 -6.56
CA THR A 64 5.86 6.92 -7.02
C THR A 64 4.50 7.44 -6.55
N ARG A 65 3.62 7.80 -7.49
CA ARG A 65 2.33 8.46 -7.23
C ARG A 65 1.27 7.50 -6.66
N ILE A 66 1.67 6.76 -5.63
CA ILE A 66 0.80 5.86 -4.89
C ILE A 66 -0.02 6.72 -3.94
N ARG A 67 -1.32 6.70 -4.15
CA ARG A 67 -2.30 7.40 -3.34
C ARG A 67 -3.18 6.37 -2.68
N VAL A 68 -3.25 6.45 -1.36
CA VAL A 68 -4.24 5.73 -0.55
C VAL A 68 -5.34 6.71 -0.19
N ALA A 69 -6.56 6.48 -0.68
CA ALA A 69 -7.73 7.27 -0.33
C ALA A 69 -8.58 6.52 0.68
N LEU A 70 -9.02 7.22 1.72
CA LEU A 70 -9.92 6.71 2.74
C LEU A 70 -11.22 7.49 2.65
N THR A 71 -12.31 6.81 2.28
CA THR A 71 -13.63 7.42 2.12
C THR A 71 -14.60 6.75 3.08
N ARG A 72 -15.15 7.52 4.02
CA ARG A 72 -16.11 7.02 4.99
C ARG A 72 -17.49 6.91 4.34
N ASP A 73 -18.16 5.77 4.52
CA ASP A 73 -19.57 5.64 4.17
C ASP A 73 -20.39 6.12 5.37
N LEU A 74 -21.33 7.05 5.18
CA LEU A 74 -22.18 7.54 6.28
C LEU A 74 -23.24 6.52 6.72
N ARG A 75 -23.40 5.43 5.97
CA ARG A 75 -24.40 4.36 6.22
C ARG A 75 -23.78 3.05 6.70
N SER A 76 -22.46 2.98 6.81
CA SER A 76 -21.72 1.80 7.25
C SER A 76 -20.61 2.22 8.21
N ASP A 77 -20.29 1.37 9.19
CA ASP A 77 -19.08 1.58 9.99
C ASP A 77 -17.80 1.27 9.20
N ASP A 78 -17.91 0.59 8.06
CA ASP A 78 -16.78 0.31 7.19
C ASP A 78 -16.30 1.55 6.42
N VAL A 79 -14.99 1.64 6.22
CA VAL A 79 -14.36 2.64 5.37
C VAL A 79 -13.95 2.03 4.04
N LEU A 80 -14.22 2.73 2.94
CA LEU A 80 -13.67 2.36 1.65
C LEU A 80 -12.21 2.81 1.59
N CYS A 81 -11.29 1.86 1.54
CA CYS A 81 -9.88 2.10 1.29
C CYS A 81 -9.58 1.86 -0.19
N GLU A 82 -8.95 2.83 -0.85
CA GLU A 82 -8.57 2.74 -2.26
C GLU A 82 -7.07 2.99 -2.41
N VAL A 83 -6.36 2.10 -3.07
CA VAL A 83 -4.95 2.26 -3.45
C VAL A 83 -4.88 2.47 -4.95
N SER A 84 -4.25 3.57 -5.37
CA SER A 84 -4.12 3.90 -6.79
C SER A 84 -2.72 4.39 -7.12
N ILE A 85 -2.23 4.08 -8.33
CA ILE A 85 -0.93 4.56 -8.82
C ILE A 85 -1.13 5.33 -10.12
N LYS A 86 -0.73 6.61 -10.10
CA LYS A 86 -0.84 7.51 -11.26
C LYS A 86 0.45 7.53 -12.09
N VAL A 87 0.36 7.13 -13.35
CA VAL A 87 1.52 7.12 -14.27
C VAL A 87 1.75 8.46 -14.94
N ASN A 88 0.70 9.27 -15.09
CA ASN A 88 0.81 10.67 -15.50
C ASN A 88 -0.15 11.54 -14.67
N PRO A 89 0.34 12.49 -13.84
CA PRO A 89 -0.52 13.21 -12.91
C PRO A 89 -1.31 14.29 -13.64
N LYS A 90 -0.78 14.79 -14.78
CA LYS A 90 -1.39 15.82 -15.64
C LYS A 90 -2.58 15.28 -16.42
N HIS A 91 -2.59 13.97 -16.71
CA HIS A 91 -3.62 13.32 -17.53
C HIS A 91 -4.53 12.38 -16.72
N LEU A 92 -4.44 12.40 -15.38
CA LEU A 92 -5.22 11.54 -14.47
C LEU A 92 -5.22 10.05 -14.86
N THR A 93 -4.16 9.57 -15.52
CA THR A 93 -4.07 8.18 -15.97
C THR A 93 -3.63 7.30 -14.81
N TYR A 94 -4.53 6.46 -14.35
CA TYR A 94 -4.28 5.42 -13.35
C TYR A 94 -3.87 4.13 -14.03
N TRP A 95 -2.82 3.50 -13.52
CA TRP A 95 -2.34 2.22 -14.06
C TRP A 95 -2.53 1.06 -13.08
N PHE A 96 -2.69 1.41 -11.81
CA PHE A 96 -3.01 0.48 -10.74
C PHE A 96 -4.15 1.06 -9.92
N TYR A 97 -5.14 0.22 -9.62
CA TYR A 97 -6.25 0.57 -8.74
C TYR A 97 -6.71 -0.70 -8.00
N ALA A 98 -6.82 -0.60 -6.69
CA ALA A 98 -7.41 -1.61 -5.82
C ALA A 98 -8.28 -0.91 -4.78
N ALA A 99 -9.44 -1.45 -4.46
CA ALA A 99 -10.32 -0.90 -3.44
C ALA A 99 -10.99 -2.01 -2.65
N CYS A 100 -11.08 -1.84 -1.34
CA CYS A 100 -11.86 -2.72 -0.49
C CYS A 100 -12.44 -1.97 0.71
N ARG A 101 -13.47 -2.53 1.32
CA ARG A 101 -13.97 -2.07 2.61
C ARG A 101 -13.06 -2.61 3.71
N VAL A 102 -12.71 -1.74 4.65
CA VAL A 102 -11.95 -2.06 5.86
C VAL A 102 -12.79 -1.71 7.09
N PRO A 103 -12.84 -2.57 8.12
CA PRO A 103 -13.51 -2.26 9.37
C PRO A 103 -12.91 -1.03 10.05
N LYS A 104 -13.75 -0.24 10.72
CA LYS A 104 -13.31 0.96 11.45
C LYS A 104 -12.18 0.70 12.43
N GLY A 105 -12.24 -0.40 13.21
CA GLY A 105 -11.22 -0.71 14.21
C GLY A 105 -9.83 -0.96 13.61
N GLU A 106 -9.76 -1.60 12.44
CA GLU A 106 -8.51 -1.80 11.71
C GLU A 106 -7.96 -0.46 11.21
N LEU A 107 -8.84 0.43 10.73
CA LEU A 107 -8.45 1.77 10.33
C LEU A 107 -7.96 2.61 11.51
N ASP A 108 -8.67 2.61 12.64
CA ASP A 108 -8.31 3.40 13.82
C ASP A 108 -6.92 2.98 14.34
N THR A 109 -6.67 1.67 14.44
CA THR A 109 -5.34 1.11 14.78
C THR A 109 -4.27 1.56 13.80
N PHE A 110 -4.56 1.51 12.50
CA PHE A 110 -3.64 1.96 11.45
C PHE A 110 -3.35 3.47 11.53
N LEU A 111 -4.34 4.30 11.85
CA LEU A 111 -4.18 5.74 12.01
C LEU A 111 -3.36 6.10 13.26
N GLU A 112 -3.45 5.30 14.33
CA GLU A 112 -2.60 5.48 15.51
C GLU A 112 -1.10 5.29 15.18
N LEU A 113 -0.80 4.30 14.33
CA LEU A 113 0.56 4.11 13.78
C LEU A 113 1.00 5.29 12.87
N PHE A 114 0.06 5.93 12.16
CA PHE A 114 0.30 7.11 11.31
C PHE A 114 0.82 8.30 12.12
N GLU A 115 0.16 8.62 13.23
CA GLU A 115 0.54 9.74 14.10
C GLU A 115 1.93 9.54 14.71
N PHE A 116 2.30 8.30 15.01
CA PHE A 116 3.57 8.01 15.69
C PHE A 116 4.80 8.24 14.81
N ARG A 117 4.79 7.87 13.52
CA ARG A 117 6.01 7.85 12.68
C ARG A 117 6.02 8.81 11.50
N LYS A 118 4.86 9.30 11.05
CA LYS A 118 4.74 10.06 9.77
C LYS A 118 5.39 9.35 8.57
N CYS A 119 5.58 8.03 8.63
CA CYS A 119 6.25 7.21 7.63
C CYS A 119 5.32 6.07 7.19
N TYR A 120 5.10 5.97 5.89
CA TYR A 120 4.16 5.03 5.28
C TYR A 120 4.84 4.10 4.32
N VAL A 121 4.52 2.81 4.40
CA VAL A 121 5.09 1.79 3.54
C VAL A 121 4.02 0.97 2.82
N PHE A 122 4.13 0.88 1.50
CA PHE A 122 3.23 0.13 0.64
C PHE A 122 3.93 -1.07 0.01
N THR A 123 3.20 -2.17 -0.16
CA THR A 123 3.66 -3.40 -0.83
C THR A 123 2.48 -4.23 -1.35
N VAL A 124 2.74 -5.44 -1.86
CA VAL A 124 1.72 -6.42 -2.26
C VAL A 124 1.88 -7.72 -1.48
N ALA A 125 0.79 -8.45 -1.35
CA ALA A 125 0.73 -9.71 -0.61
C ALA A 125 -0.01 -10.80 -1.40
N HIS A 126 0.17 -12.04 -0.98
CA HIS A 126 -0.70 -13.16 -1.32
C HIS A 126 -1.17 -13.81 -0.03
N GLY A 127 -2.48 -13.77 0.24
CA GLY A 127 -3.00 -14.11 1.56
C GLY A 127 -2.47 -13.11 2.61
N GLN A 128 -1.79 -13.63 3.65
CA GLN A 128 -1.15 -12.83 4.69
C GLN A 128 0.37 -12.65 4.47
N THR A 129 0.91 -13.24 3.41
CA THR A 129 2.35 -13.20 3.13
C THR A 129 2.67 -12.00 2.25
N VAL A 130 3.48 -11.08 2.77
CA VAL A 130 4.00 -9.92 2.02
C VAL A 130 5.12 -10.36 1.08
N LEU A 131 5.10 -9.90 -0.18
CA LEU A 131 6.11 -10.24 -1.19
C LEU A 131 7.28 -9.23 -1.20
N VAL A 132 7.94 -9.06 -0.05
CA VAL A 132 9.06 -8.11 0.11
C VAL A 132 10.23 -8.39 -0.83
N GLU A 133 10.44 -9.65 -1.23
CA GLU A 133 11.52 -10.05 -2.16
C GLU A 133 11.33 -9.49 -3.57
N THR A 134 10.08 -9.32 -4.01
CA THR A 134 9.76 -8.84 -5.36
C THR A 134 9.46 -7.35 -5.35
N LEU A 135 8.76 -6.85 -4.34
CA LEU A 135 8.48 -5.44 -4.16
C LEU A 135 8.78 -5.04 -2.72
N ASN A 136 9.85 -4.26 -2.54
CA ASN A 136 10.12 -3.64 -1.25
C ASN A 136 9.09 -2.56 -0.92
N LEU A 137 9.27 -2.00 0.26
CA LEU A 137 8.45 -0.94 0.80
C LEU A 137 8.57 0.36 -0.01
N ILE A 138 7.43 0.84 -0.50
CA ILE A 138 7.33 2.13 -1.20
C ILE A 138 6.67 3.16 -0.29
N LYS A 139 7.21 4.39 -0.27
CA LYS A 139 6.55 5.52 0.39
C LYS A 139 5.31 5.96 -0.38
N TYR A 140 4.21 6.22 0.31
CA TYR A 140 2.97 6.70 -0.30
C TYR A 140 2.35 7.87 0.47
N THR A 141 1.37 8.52 -0.15
CA THR A 141 0.59 9.61 0.45
C THR A 141 -0.84 9.15 0.71
N ILE A 142 -1.39 9.52 1.87
CA ILE A 142 -2.81 9.33 2.19
C ILE A 142 -3.58 10.60 1.84
N ASP A 143 -4.68 10.46 1.10
CA ASP A 143 -5.69 11.51 0.91
C ASP A 143 -6.95 11.15 1.71
N ARG A 144 -7.31 12.03 2.65
CA ARG A 144 -8.54 11.93 3.45
C ARG A 144 -9.61 12.78 2.76
N ARG A 145 -10.49 12.16 1.97
CA ARG A 145 -11.65 12.85 1.41
C ARG A 145 -12.86 12.59 2.31
N GLY A 146 -13.47 13.67 2.81
CA GLY A 146 -14.66 13.59 3.67
C GLY A 146 -14.35 13.26 5.15
N VAL A 147 -13.14 13.59 5.62
CA VAL A 147 -12.79 13.69 7.05
C VAL A 147 -12.80 15.15 7.44
#